data_AF-A0AAE1LG29-F1
#
_entry.id   AF-A0AAE1LG29-F1
#
_cell.length_a   1.000
_cell.length_b   1.000
_cell.length_c   1.000
_cell.angle_alpha   90.00
_cell.angle_beta   90.00
_cell.angle_gamma   90.00
#
_symmetry.space_group_name_H-M   'P 1'
#
loop_
_entity.id
_entity.type
_entity.pdbx_description
1 polymer ?
#
loop_
_entity_poly.entity_id
_entity_poly.type
_entity_poly.pdbx_seq_one_letter_code
_entity_poly.pdbx_strand_id
1 'polypeptide(L)'
;MFKGREEGTLNQSERQKFCNDIIWAELGEEPEGRILESCFNFLASCTVDLFPSEIEATYYAPSVPKTKESDAIQKRGILYDKYLNNLKFLRLHGMRGSVRSKQPTDEDPDDP
;
A
#
# COMPACT_ATOMS: atom_id res chain seq x y z
N MET A 1 1.26 25.91 28.93
CA MET A 1 0.79 24.52 29.21
C MET A 1 1.23 23.65 28.06
N PHE A 2 2.33 22.90 28.21
CA PHE A 2 2.74 21.90 27.23
C PHE A 2 2.06 20.58 27.59
N LYS A 3 1.16 20.12 26.71
CA LYS A 3 0.51 18.82 26.85
C LYS A 3 1.61 17.77 26.65
N GLY A 4 1.89 16.98 27.69
CA GLY A 4 2.89 15.92 27.65
C GLY A 4 2.65 15.01 26.46
N ARG A 5 3.56 15.06 25.50
CA ARG A 5 3.61 14.11 24.39
C ARG A 5 4.24 12.85 24.97
N GLU A 6 3.52 11.73 24.94
CA GLU A 6 4.13 10.44 25.26
C GLU A 6 5.24 10.20 24.23
N GLU A 7 6.49 10.28 24.68
CA GLU A 7 7.66 10.03 23.85
C GLU A 7 7.52 8.64 23.22
N GLY A 8 7.48 8.58 21.89
CA GLY A 8 7.44 7.33 21.14
C GLY A 8 6.12 6.98 20.43
N THR A 9 5.02 7.69 20.69
CA THR A 9 3.74 7.41 19.98
C THR A 9 3.45 8.44 18.90
N LEU A 10 3.19 7.98 17.67
CA LEU A 10 2.78 8.85 16.57
C LEU A 10 1.29 9.15 16.69
N ASN A 11 0.90 10.40 16.49
CA ASN A 11 -0.53 10.69 16.33
C ASN A 11 -1.02 10.25 14.93
N GLN A 12 -2.34 10.17 14.73
CA GLN A 12 -2.89 9.68 13.46
C GLN A 12 -2.45 10.50 12.24
N SER A 13 -2.34 11.83 12.35
CA SER A 13 -1.86 12.67 11.24
C SER A 13 -0.40 12.38 10.91
N GLU A 14 0.43 12.17 11.93
CA GLU A 14 1.85 11.85 11.79
C GLU A 14 2.05 10.48 11.16
N ARG A 15 1.31 9.45 11.61
CA ARG A 15 1.31 8.12 10.97
C ARG A 15 0.99 8.21 9.49
N GLN A 16 -0.04 8.97 9.14
CA GLN A 16 -0.49 9.15 7.76
C GLN A 16 0.57 9.84 6.90
N LYS A 17 1.23 10.88 7.42
CA LYS A 17 2.30 11.58 6.71
C LYS A 17 3.53 10.69 6.56
N PHE A 18 4.00 10.11 7.66
CA PHE A 18 5.16 9.22 7.71
C PHE A 18 5.02 8.05 6.71
N CYS A 19 3.89 7.33 6.74
CA CYS A 19 3.64 6.23 5.81
C CYS A 19 3.59 6.71 4.36
N ASN A 20 3.01 7.89 4.10
CA ASN A 20 2.97 8.42 2.75
C ASN A 20 4.37 8.71 2.21
N ASP A 21 5.24 9.31 3.04
CA ASP A 21 6.61 9.65 2.68
C ASP A 21 7.45 8.39 2.41
N ILE A 22 7.28 7.33 3.22
CA ILE A 22 7.88 6.00 2.97
C ILE A 22 7.47 5.47 1.61
N ILE A 23 6.17 5.44 1.31
CA ILE A 23 5.68 4.86 0.05
C ILE A 23 6.20 5.64 -1.16
N TRP A 24 6.31 6.97 -1.06
CA TRP A 24 6.91 7.76 -2.14
C TRP A 24 8.39 7.46 -2.32
N ALA A 25 9.15 7.29 -1.23
CA ALA A 25 10.55 6.90 -1.29
C ALA A 25 10.73 5.50 -1.92
N GLU A 26 9.87 4.54 -1.58
CA GLU A 26 9.90 3.17 -2.11
C GLU A 26 9.46 3.06 -3.57
N LEU A 27 8.51 3.89 -4.01
CA LEU A 27 8.13 3.97 -5.42
C LEU A 27 9.23 4.64 -6.27
N GLY A 28 10.02 5.52 -5.67
CA GLY A 28 11.11 6.23 -6.34
C GLY A 28 10.67 7.00 -7.59
N GLU A 29 11.55 7.03 -8.59
CA GLU A 29 11.28 7.64 -9.90
C GLU A 29 10.62 6.67 -10.89
N GLU A 30 10.34 5.42 -10.49
CA GLU A 30 9.75 4.39 -11.35
C GLU A 30 8.23 4.29 -11.12
N PRO A 31 7.40 5.00 -11.89
CA PRO A 31 5.95 5.03 -11.64
C PRO A 31 5.25 3.69 -11.89
N GLU A 32 5.88 2.79 -12.66
CA GLU A 32 5.42 1.41 -12.87
C GLU A 32 5.89 0.44 -11.79
N GLY A 33 6.78 0.89 -10.91
CA GLY A 33 7.31 0.14 -9.78
C GLY A 33 6.21 -0.49 -8.93
N ARG A 34 6.56 -1.60 -8.29
CA ARG A 34 5.67 -2.34 -7.39
C ARG A 34 6.40 -2.60 -6.09
N ILE A 35 5.77 -2.22 -4.99
CA ILE A 35 6.23 -2.58 -3.66
C ILE A 35 5.73 -4.00 -3.38
N LEU A 36 6.66 -4.89 -3.06
CA LEU A 36 6.35 -6.29 -2.75
C LEU A 36 5.80 -6.43 -1.33
N GLU A 37 5.08 -7.52 -1.08
CA GLU A 37 4.54 -7.84 0.26
C GLU A 37 5.63 -7.97 1.31
N SER A 38 6.79 -8.53 0.97
CA SER A 38 7.96 -8.57 1.86
C SER A 38 8.42 -7.19 2.29
N CYS A 39 8.38 -6.19 1.39
CA CYS A 39 8.73 -4.81 1.71
C CYS A 39 7.73 -4.21 2.71
N PHE A 40 6.43 -4.43 2.52
CA PHE A 40 5.43 -3.94 3.48
C PHE A 40 5.61 -4.52 4.88
N ASN A 41 5.88 -5.83 4.99
CA ASN A 41 6.19 -6.46 6.29
C ASN A 41 7.45 -5.85 6.90
N PHE A 42 8.52 -5.69 6.11
CA PHE A 42 9.76 -5.08 6.58
C PHE A 42 9.56 -3.65 7.08
N LEU A 43 8.83 -2.82 6.33
CA LEU A 43 8.54 -1.43 6.70
C LEU A 43 7.67 -1.34 7.95
N ALA A 44 6.70 -2.23 8.12
CA ALA A 44 5.88 -2.31 9.32
C ALA A 44 6.72 -2.66 10.55
N SER A 45 7.60 -3.67 10.45
CA SER A 45 8.56 -4.02 11.50
C SER A 45 9.47 -2.84 11.86
N CYS A 46 10.10 -2.20 10.86
CA CYS A 46 10.97 -1.05 11.09
C CYS A 46 10.24 0.12 11.76
N THR A 47 8.94 0.29 11.47
CA THR A 47 8.14 1.34 12.09
C THR A 47 7.96 1.09 13.58
N VAL A 48 7.72 -0.15 13.99
CA VAL A 48 7.61 -0.52 15.41
C VAL A 48 8.97 -0.43 16.09
N ASP A 49 10.06 -0.77 15.40
CA ASP A 49 11.41 -0.60 15.93
C ASP A 49 11.75 0.87 16.22
N LEU A 50 11.29 1.79 15.36
CA LEU A 50 11.45 3.24 15.53
C LEU A 50 10.48 3.84 16.56
N PHE A 51 9.28 3.27 16.67
CA PHE A 51 8.21 3.74 17.54
C PHE A 51 7.66 2.56 18.36
N PRO A 52 8.30 2.18 19.48
CA PRO A 52 7.99 0.92 20.18
C PRO A 52 6.57 0.81 20.76
N SER A 53 5.82 1.91 20.85
CA SER A 53 4.41 1.90 21.28
C SER A 53 3.43 1.63 20.13
N GLU A 54 3.92 1.58 18.90
CA GLU A 54 3.12 1.31 17.71
C GLU A 54 2.89 -0.19 17.51
N ILE A 55 1.78 -0.53 16.85
CA ILE A 55 1.40 -1.92 16.58
C ILE A 55 1.61 -2.20 15.10
N GLU A 56 2.43 -3.21 14.78
CA GLU A 56 2.80 -3.59 13.39
C GLU A 56 1.58 -3.76 12.48
N ALA A 57 0.55 -4.47 12.96
CA ALA A 57 -0.70 -4.73 12.23
C ALA A 57 -1.48 -3.45 11.84
N THR A 58 -1.17 -2.30 12.44
CA THR A 58 -1.71 -1.00 12.04
C THR A 58 -1.14 -0.55 10.70
N TYR A 59 0.14 -0.85 10.45
CA TYR A 59 0.89 -0.41 9.28
C TYR A 59 0.73 -1.37 8.12
N TYR A 60 0.78 -2.66 8.41
CA TYR A 60 0.53 -3.69 7.41
C TYR A 60 0.03 -4.99 8.05
N ALA A 61 -0.98 -5.60 7.43
CA ALA A 61 -1.38 -6.96 7.68
C ALA A 61 -1.49 -7.70 6.33
N PRO A 62 -0.76 -8.81 6.16
CA PRO A 62 -0.79 -9.60 4.93
C PRO A 62 -2.15 -10.26 4.73
N SER A 63 -2.40 -10.74 3.50
CA SER A 63 -3.61 -11.50 3.22
C SER A 63 -3.53 -12.88 3.86
N VAL A 64 -4.63 -13.33 4.45
CA VAL A 64 -4.77 -14.71 4.94
C VAL A 64 -5.70 -15.47 3.99
N PRO A 65 -5.26 -16.60 3.41
CA PRO A 65 -6.11 -17.38 2.52
C PRO A 65 -7.31 -17.95 3.27
N LYS A 66 -8.40 -18.21 2.54
CA LYS A 66 -9.58 -18.88 3.10
C LYS A 66 -9.18 -20.27 3.60
N THR A 67 -9.57 -20.59 4.82
CA THR A 67 -9.45 -21.94 5.37
C THR A 67 -10.84 -22.58 5.46
N LYS A 68 -10.94 -23.84 5.90
CA LYS A 68 -12.24 -24.47 6.16
C LYS A 68 -13.00 -23.82 7.32
N GLU A 69 -12.30 -23.12 8.21
CA GLU A 69 -12.82 -22.58 9.47
C GLU A 69 -12.91 -21.05 9.47
N SER A 70 -12.26 -20.38 8.51
CA SER A 70 -12.21 -18.91 8.44
C SER A 70 -12.28 -18.41 7.00
N ASP A 71 -12.95 -17.27 6.82
CA ASP A 71 -12.94 -16.57 5.54
C ASP A 71 -11.56 -15.98 5.21
N ALA A 72 -11.36 -15.67 3.92
CA ALA A 72 -10.15 -14.99 3.46
C ALA A 72 -10.09 -13.57 4.01
N ILE A 73 -8.91 -13.17 4.47
CA ILE A 73 -8.64 -11.80 4.91
C ILE A 73 -7.80 -11.11 3.84
N GLN A 74 -8.26 -9.94 3.38
CA GLN A 74 -7.52 -9.14 2.43
C GLN A 74 -6.38 -8.36 3.10
N LYS A 75 -5.36 -8.01 2.30
CA LYS A 75 -4.27 -7.11 2.73
C LYS A 75 -4.84 -5.79 3.21
N ARG A 76 -4.35 -5.29 4.34
CA ARG A 76 -4.80 -4.02 4.94
C ARG A 76 -3.68 -3.33 5.69
N GLY A 77 -3.89 -2.06 6.07
CA GLY A 77 -2.96 -1.28 6.87
C GLY A 77 -2.55 0.01 6.17
N ILE A 78 -2.07 0.99 6.95
CA ILE A 78 -1.82 2.35 6.47
C ILE A 78 -0.84 2.38 5.30
N LEU A 79 0.24 1.59 5.34
CA LEU A 79 1.24 1.55 4.26
C LEU A 79 0.61 1.06 2.94
N TYR A 80 -0.21 0.01 3.00
CA TYR A 80 -0.87 -0.54 1.83
C TYR A 80 -1.91 0.42 1.26
N ASP A 81 -2.68 1.07 2.12
CA ASP A 81 -3.67 2.07 1.71
C ASP A 81 -3.00 3.27 1.03
N LYS A 82 -1.85 3.74 1.54
CA LYS A 82 -1.06 4.81 0.91
C LYS A 82 -0.50 4.38 -0.43
N TYR A 83 0.01 3.17 -0.54
CA TYR A 83 0.45 2.61 -1.82
C TYR A 83 -0.67 2.64 -2.85
N LEU A 84 -1.86 2.11 -2.54
CA LEU A 84 -2.99 2.12 -3.48
C LEU A 84 -3.42 3.54 -3.88
N ASN A 85 -3.44 4.47 -2.92
CA ASN A 85 -3.77 5.87 -3.20
C ASN A 85 -2.73 6.54 -4.10
N ASN A 86 -1.44 6.30 -3.86
CA ASN A 86 -0.36 6.83 -4.70
C ASN A 86 -0.40 6.21 -6.10
N LEU A 87 -0.68 4.91 -6.24
CA LEU A 87 -0.89 4.29 -7.56
C LEU A 87 -2.06 4.92 -8.31
N LYS A 88 -3.17 5.19 -7.62
CA LYS A 88 -4.33 5.87 -8.20
C LYS A 88 -3.96 7.28 -8.64
N PHE A 89 -3.21 8.02 -7.82
CA PHE A 89 -2.70 9.34 -8.16
C PHE A 89 -1.82 9.31 -9.42
N LEU A 90 -0.81 8.44 -9.46
CA LEU A 90 0.08 8.29 -10.61
C LEU A 90 -0.68 7.96 -11.90
N ARG A 91 -1.70 7.11 -11.81
CA ARG A 91 -2.57 6.78 -12.95
C ARG A 91 -3.41 7.98 -13.41
N LEU A 92 -4.01 8.72 -12.48
CA LEU A 92 -4.83 9.91 -12.81
C LEU A 92 -4.01 10.99 -13.50
N HIS A 93 -2.73 11.10 -13.15
CA HIS A 93 -1.80 12.06 -13.74
C HIS A 93 -1.04 11.53 -14.96
N GLY A 94 -1.40 10.35 -15.48
CA GLY A 94 -0.79 9.76 -16.68
C GLY A 94 0.66 9.31 -16.51
N MET A 95 1.19 9.35 -15.28
CA MET A 95 2.54 8.86 -14.97
C MET A 95 2.60 7.33 -14.95
N ARG A 96 1.45 6.66 -14.76
CA ARG A 96 1.33 5.21 -14.78
C ARG A 96 0.28 4.77 -15.79
N GLY A 97 0.60 3.73 -16.56
CA GLY A 97 -0.28 3.13 -17.54
C GLY A 97 -1.61 2.68 -16.92
N SER A 98 -2.72 3.02 -17.59
CA SER A 98 -3.99 2.38 -17.30
C SER A 98 -3.91 0.95 -17.81
N VAL A 99 -4.03 -0.04 -16.91
CA VAL A 99 -4.23 -1.44 -17.32
C VAL A 99 -5.66 -1.54 -17.87
N ARG A 100 -5.89 -0.98 -19.05
CA ARG A 100 -7.04 -1.36 -19.88
C ARG A 100 -6.66 -2.73 -20.42
N SER A 101 -7.21 -3.76 -19.81
CA SER A 101 -7.25 -5.11 -20.37
C SER A 101 -7.60 -4.99 -21.86
N LYS A 102 -6.72 -5.46 -22.74
CA LYS A 102 -7.08 -5.71 -24.14
C LYS A 102 -8.31 -6.61 -24.12
N GLN A 103 -9.48 -6.10 -24.51
CA GLN A 103 -10.52 -6.98 -25.00
C GLN A 103 -9.98 -7.58 -26.31
N PRO A 104 -10.10 -8.90 -26.54
CA PRO A 104 -9.96 -9.41 -27.88
C PRO A 104 -11.13 -8.82 -28.68
N THR A 105 -10.83 -7.99 -29.67
CA THR A 105 -11.75 -7.79 -30.78
C THR A 105 -11.62 -9.05 -31.63
N ASP A 106 -12.62 -9.93 -31.55
CA ASP A 106 -12.87 -10.91 -32.58
C ASP A 106 -13.17 -10.12 -33.86
N GLU A 107 -12.13 -9.87 -34.65
CA GLU A 107 -12.27 -9.46 -36.04
C GLU A 107 -12.78 -10.68 -36.79
N ASP A 108 -14.07 -10.68 -37.17
CA ASP A 108 -14.62 -11.54 -38.20
C ASP A 108 -13.91 -11.23 -39.53
N PRO A 109 -13.23 -12.19 -40.18
CA PRO A 109 -12.87 -12.08 -41.57
C PRO A 109 -13.88 -12.83 -42.44
N ASP A 110 -14.62 -12.04 -43.21
CA ASP A 110 -15.24 -12.31 -44.51
C ASP A 110 -15.31 -13.76 -45.04
N ASP A 111 -16.56 -14.19 -45.22
CA ASP A 111 -17.19 -14.68 -46.47
C ASP A 111 -16.27 -15.00 -47.68
N PRO A 112 -16.49 -16.17 -48.31
CA PRO A 112 -16.43 -16.32 -49.76
C PRO A 112 -17.80 -16.57 -50.43
#